data_AF-A0A837KV18-F1
#
_entry.id   AF-A0A837KV18-F1
#
_cell.length_a   1.000
_cell.length_b   1.000
_cell.length_c   1.000
_cell.angle_alpha   90.00
_cell.angle_beta   90.00
_cell.angle_gamma   90.00
#
_symmetry.space_group_name_H-M   'P 1'
#
loop_
_entity.id
_entity.type
_entity.pdbx_description
1 polymer ?
#
loop_
_entity_poly.entity_id
_entity_poly.type
_entity_poly.pdbx_seq_one_letter_code
_entity_poly.pdbx_strand_id
1 'polypeptide(L)'
;MNLFLMYLPVFLLVFVRMSAFFVTAPFFSIRGVPNQFKIALAFIIAVISFQSLPIQGEIPMDLTFILYVMKEALVGVILGYICEMMFIAIQVAGGLMDMQMGLAMANVIDPKTGAYIPVTGNFKNILAVLYFFSIDGHHMLIRGVISSYQVIPVDIMWAAFGSENVMMTAVKTFQTMFTSAFMIAAPIVVALFLVDLSLGIIAKSVPQFNIFVVGLPIKLLAGFLLLIVVMPAFLLTLNGLFGNMFRALAEMMKSLGGSP
;
A
#
# COMPACT_ATOMS: atom_id res chain seq x y z
N MET A 1 -39.65 0.12 16.98
CA MET A 1 -38.68 -0.86 17.54
C MET A 1 -38.06 -1.73 16.45
N ASN A 2 -38.85 -2.31 15.54
CA ASN A 2 -38.34 -3.28 14.54
C ASN A 2 -37.40 -2.70 13.46
N LEU A 3 -37.63 -1.46 13.01
CA LEU A 3 -36.75 -0.81 12.02
C LEU A 3 -35.32 -0.63 12.55
N PHE A 4 -35.16 -0.27 13.82
CA PHE A 4 -33.84 -0.12 14.44
C PHE A 4 -33.10 -1.46 14.50
N LEU A 5 -33.80 -2.54 14.86
CA LEU A 5 -33.22 -3.89 14.92
C LEU A 5 -32.87 -4.45 13.53
N MET A 6 -33.53 -3.98 12.46
CA MET A 6 -33.24 -4.37 11.08
C MET A 6 -32.03 -3.62 10.50
N TYR A 7 -31.90 -2.32 10.78
CA TYR A 7 -30.85 -1.49 10.19
C TYR A 7 -29.53 -1.49 10.99
N LEU A 8 -29.59 -1.72 12.30
CA LEU A 8 -28.40 -1.71 13.16
C LEU A 8 -27.35 -2.79 12.77
N PRO A 9 -27.73 -4.05 12.48
CA PRO A 9 -26.77 -5.09 12.07
C PRO A 9 -26.06 -4.72 10.75
N VAL A 10 -26.83 -4.23 9.77
CA VAL A 10 -26.30 -3.80 8.47
C VAL A 10 -25.32 -2.64 8.65
N PHE A 11 -25.68 -1.63 9.45
CA PHE A 11 -24.80 -0.51 9.76
C PHE A 11 -23.50 -0.97 10.42
N LEU A 12 -23.58 -1.89 11.38
CA LEU A 12 -22.41 -2.43 12.08
C LEU A 12 -21.45 -3.12 11.10
N LEU A 13 -21.98 -3.92 10.17
CA LEU A 13 -21.17 -4.61 9.15
C LEU A 13 -20.45 -3.63 8.21
N VAL A 14 -21.16 -2.59 7.75
CA VAL A 14 -20.56 -1.50 6.96
C VAL A 14 -19.44 -0.81 7.75
N PHE A 15 -19.69 -0.50 9.01
CA PHE A 15 -18.70 0.09 9.88
C PHE A 15 -17.48 -0.81 10.10
N VAL A 16 -17.66 -2.12 10.22
CA VAL A 16 -16.58 -3.10 10.34
C VAL A 16 -15.71 -3.11 9.08
N ARG A 17 -16.28 -3.22 7.87
CA ARG A 17 -15.50 -3.18 6.62
C ARG A 17 -14.74 -1.87 6.46
N MET A 18 -15.40 -0.73 6.72
CA MET A 18 -14.77 0.59 6.64
C MET A 18 -13.64 0.73 7.65
N SER A 19 -13.87 0.38 8.92
CA SER A 19 -12.83 0.48 9.95
C SER A 19 -11.63 -0.42 9.64
N ALA A 20 -11.86 -1.66 9.20
CA ALA A 20 -10.81 -2.57 8.76
C ALA A 20 -9.98 -2.00 7.60
N PHE A 21 -10.63 -1.39 6.60
CA PHE A 21 -9.95 -0.71 5.49
C PHE A 21 -9.13 0.50 5.97
N PHE A 22 -9.70 1.39 6.79
CA PHE A 22 -9.01 2.60 7.27
C PHE A 22 -7.82 2.30 8.19
N VAL A 23 -7.90 1.20 8.96
CA VAL A 23 -6.78 0.76 9.81
C VAL A 23 -5.62 0.23 8.98
N THR A 24 -5.91 -0.49 7.89
CA THR A 24 -4.90 -1.15 7.06
C THR A 24 -4.36 -0.27 5.94
N ALA A 25 -5.10 0.71 5.44
CA ALA A 25 -4.66 1.57 4.35
C ALA A 25 -3.51 2.51 4.78
N PRO A 26 -2.41 2.63 3.98
CA PRO A 26 -1.18 3.34 4.36
C PRO A 26 -1.39 4.82 4.69
N PHE A 27 -2.32 5.46 3.95
CA PHE A 27 -2.54 6.91 3.92
C PHE A 27 -3.17 7.45 5.19
N PHE A 28 -4.07 6.67 5.79
CA PHE A 28 -4.78 7.04 7.01
C PHE A 28 -4.05 6.54 8.26
N SER A 29 -3.08 5.64 8.08
CA SER A 29 -2.25 5.07 9.14
C SER A 29 -0.89 5.77 9.33
N ILE A 30 -0.86 7.11 9.24
CA ILE A 30 0.33 7.92 9.55
C ILE A 30 0.52 8.03 11.08
N ARG A 31 1.75 7.83 11.60
CA ARG A 31 2.05 8.05 13.03
C ARG A 31 1.85 9.55 13.31
N GLY A 32 0.89 9.88 14.17
CA GLY A 32 0.43 11.26 14.42
C GLY A 32 -1.09 11.41 14.35
N VAL A 33 -1.78 10.51 13.64
CA VAL A 33 -3.25 10.44 13.65
C VAL A 33 -3.70 9.51 14.77
N PRO A 34 -4.42 10.00 15.81
CA PRO A 34 -4.92 9.16 16.88
C PRO A 34 -5.84 8.07 16.33
N ASN A 35 -5.79 6.86 16.90
CA ASN A 35 -6.68 5.77 16.49
C ASN A 35 -8.17 6.16 16.59
N GLN A 36 -8.49 7.04 17.55
CA GLN A 36 -9.83 7.62 17.70
C GLN A 36 -10.28 8.37 16.44
N PHE A 37 -9.39 9.13 15.79
CA PHE A 37 -9.71 9.85 14.57
C PHE A 37 -10.03 8.90 13.42
N LYS A 38 -9.25 7.81 13.27
CA LYS A 38 -9.48 6.81 12.23
C LYS A 38 -10.84 6.13 12.39
N ILE A 39 -11.19 5.77 13.63
CA ILE A 39 -12.47 5.16 13.97
C ILE A 39 -13.62 6.15 13.71
N ALA A 40 -13.46 7.41 14.12
CA ALA A 40 -14.46 8.46 13.87
C ALA A 40 -14.65 8.71 12.36
N LEU A 41 -13.58 8.76 11.58
CA LEU A 41 -13.65 8.90 10.12
C LEU A 41 -14.35 7.71 9.47
N ALA A 42 -14.00 6.49 9.87
CA ALA A 42 -14.66 5.28 9.41
C ALA A 42 -16.15 5.28 9.76
N PHE A 43 -16.53 5.77 10.95
CA PHE A 43 -17.92 5.90 11.38
C PHE A 43 -18.68 6.90 10.52
N ILE A 44 -18.15 8.10 10.32
CA ILE A 44 -18.79 9.15 9.50
C ILE A 44 -19.00 8.64 8.07
N ILE A 45 -17.99 8.02 7.47
CA ILE A 45 -18.11 7.50 6.11
C ILE A 45 -19.06 6.30 6.07
N ALA A 46 -19.09 5.44 7.09
CA ALA A 46 -20.07 4.36 7.17
C ALA A 46 -21.51 4.88 7.22
N VAL A 47 -21.79 5.96 7.97
CA VAL A 47 -23.10 6.61 8.01
C VAL A 47 -23.51 7.11 6.62
N ILE A 48 -22.60 7.78 5.91
CA ILE A 48 -22.85 8.30 4.55
C ILE A 48 -23.07 7.13 3.57
N SER A 49 -22.24 6.10 3.66
CA SER A 49 -22.26 4.95 2.75
C SER A 49 -23.51 4.10 2.94
N PHE A 50 -23.98 3.96 4.18
CA PHE A 50 -25.13 3.16 4.55
C PHE A 50 -26.40 3.54 3.78
N GLN A 51 -26.61 4.84 3.53
CA GLN A 51 -27.77 5.32 2.77
C GLN A 51 -27.77 4.90 1.29
N SER A 52 -26.59 4.55 0.76
CA SER A 52 -26.40 4.21 -0.66
C SER A 52 -26.47 2.71 -0.93
N LEU A 53 -26.74 1.89 0.10
CA LEU A 53 -26.70 0.43 -0.01
C LEU A 53 -28.04 -0.16 -0.45
N PRO A 54 -28.06 -1.07 -1.44
CA PRO A 54 -29.22 -1.89 -1.71
C PRO A 54 -29.34 -2.96 -0.60
N ILE A 55 -30.17 -2.70 0.41
CA ILE A 55 -30.43 -3.67 1.49
C ILE A 55 -31.48 -4.65 0.98
N GLN A 56 -31.08 -5.91 0.75
CA GLN A 56 -31.97 -6.94 0.16
C GLN A 56 -32.38 -8.05 1.13
N GLY A 57 -31.75 -8.17 2.31
CA GLY A 57 -32.04 -9.25 3.27
C GLY A 57 -32.01 -8.82 4.74
N GLU A 58 -32.71 -9.58 5.58
CA GLU A 58 -32.60 -9.48 7.04
C GLU A 58 -31.35 -10.20 7.54
N ILE A 59 -30.54 -9.52 8.34
CA ILE A 59 -29.33 -10.10 8.93
C ILE A 59 -29.65 -10.52 10.37
N PRO A 60 -29.63 -11.82 10.69
CA PRO A 60 -29.93 -12.29 12.03
C PRO A 60 -28.84 -11.87 13.03
N MET A 61 -29.23 -11.34 14.19
CA MET A 61 -28.33 -11.11 15.33
C MET A 61 -28.21 -12.37 16.20
N ASP A 62 -27.81 -13.48 15.59
CA ASP A 62 -27.52 -14.73 16.28
C ASP A 62 -26.01 -15.05 16.21
N LEU A 63 -25.63 -16.29 16.52
CA LEU A 63 -24.23 -16.72 16.46
C LEU A 63 -23.63 -16.62 15.04
N THR A 64 -24.46 -16.62 13.98
CA THR A 64 -24.00 -16.47 12.60
C THR A 64 -23.59 -15.04 12.27
N PHE A 65 -24.05 -14.04 13.03
CA PHE A 65 -23.62 -12.64 12.88
C PHE A 65 -22.10 -12.49 12.95
N ILE A 66 -21.43 -13.30 13.79
CA ILE A 66 -19.97 -13.25 13.92
C ILE A 66 -19.26 -13.61 12.60
N LEU A 67 -19.86 -14.48 11.78
CA LEU A 67 -19.31 -14.85 10.47
C LEU A 67 -19.41 -13.69 9.49
N TYR A 68 -20.53 -12.96 9.51
CA TYR A 68 -20.68 -11.73 8.73
C TYR A 68 -19.62 -10.69 9.15
N VAL A 69 -19.45 -10.46 10.45
CA VAL A 69 -18.42 -9.53 10.96
C VAL A 69 -17.02 -9.94 10.48
N MET A 70 -16.67 -11.22 10.60
CA MET A 70 -15.38 -11.75 10.16
C MET A 70 -15.17 -11.57 8.65
N LYS A 71 -16.19 -11.86 7.84
CA LYS A 71 -16.12 -11.67 6.38
C LYS A 71 -15.94 -10.20 6.02
N GLU A 72 -16.68 -9.29 6.62
CA GLU A 72 -16.57 -7.84 6.36
C GLU A 72 -15.21 -7.28 6.79
N ALA A 73 -14.69 -7.73 7.93
CA ALA A 73 -13.36 -7.38 8.39
C ALA A 73 -12.28 -7.87 7.41
N LEU A 74 -12.37 -9.13 6.96
CA LEU A 74 -11.43 -9.70 5.98
C LEU A 74 -11.46 -8.96 4.64
N VAL A 75 -12.64 -8.63 4.11
CA VAL A 75 -12.75 -7.83 2.88
C VAL A 75 -12.08 -6.47 3.07
N GLY A 76 -12.36 -5.76 4.17
CA GLY A 76 -11.74 -4.47 4.46
C GLY A 76 -10.22 -4.55 4.57
N VAL A 77 -9.70 -5.56 5.27
CA VAL A 77 -8.26 -5.82 5.40
C VAL A 77 -7.62 -6.11 4.04
N ILE A 78 -8.21 -6.97 3.22
CA ILE A 78 -7.65 -7.32 1.90
C ILE A 78 -7.54 -6.09 1.00
N LEU A 79 -8.60 -5.27 0.94
CA LEU A 79 -8.60 -4.05 0.13
C LEU A 79 -7.56 -3.05 0.64
N GLY A 80 -7.44 -2.85 1.95
CA GLY A 80 -6.43 -1.95 2.50
C GLY A 80 -5.01 -2.49 2.30
N TYR A 81 -4.81 -3.80 2.39
CA TYR A 81 -3.50 -4.43 2.18
C TYR A 81 -3.01 -4.35 0.73
N ILE A 82 -3.91 -4.40 -0.26
CA ILE A 82 -3.55 -4.14 -1.67
C ILE A 82 -3.00 -2.72 -1.83
N CYS A 83 -3.60 -1.74 -1.15
CA CYS A 83 -3.08 -0.38 -1.13
C CYS A 83 -1.70 -0.33 -0.48
N GLU A 84 -1.55 -0.97 0.68
CA GLU A 84 -0.29 -1.04 1.43
C GLU A 84 0.84 -1.66 0.58
N MET A 85 0.57 -2.73 -0.18
CA MET A 85 1.57 -3.38 -1.05
C MET A 85 2.21 -2.40 -2.02
N MET A 86 1.45 -1.47 -2.60
CA MET A 86 1.99 -0.51 -3.57
C MET A 86 2.92 0.51 -2.91
N PHE A 87 2.66 0.85 -1.65
CA PHE A 87 3.55 1.71 -0.84
C PHE A 87 4.78 0.95 -0.35
N ILE A 88 4.64 -0.33 -0.02
CA ILE A 88 5.77 -1.22 0.25
C ILE A 88 6.70 -1.28 -0.96
N ALA A 89 6.20 -1.28 -2.20
CA ALA A 89 7.04 -1.26 -3.40
C ALA A 89 8.05 -0.08 -3.39
N ILE A 90 7.59 1.10 -2.98
CA ILE A 90 8.43 2.31 -2.89
C ILE A 90 9.48 2.18 -1.78
N GLN A 91 9.09 1.62 -0.64
CA GLN A 91 9.99 1.38 0.48
C GLN A 91 11.08 0.34 0.12
N VAL A 92 10.69 -0.76 -0.52
CA VAL A 92 11.62 -1.78 -1.01
C VAL A 92 12.58 -1.18 -2.04
N ALA A 93 12.07 -0.38 -2.99
CA ALA A 93 12.91 0.31 -3.97
C ALA A 93 13.94 1.22 -3.29
N GLY A 94 13.51 2.00 -2.28
CA GLY A 94 14.40 2.84 -1.49
C GLY A 94 15.45 2.04 -0.72
N GLY A 95 15.08 0.88 -0.17
CA GLY A 95 16.03 -0.02 0.50
C GLY A 95 17.11 -0.56 -0.44
N LEU A 96 16.73 -0.93 -1.66
CA LEU A 96 17.69 -1.35 -2.69
C LEU A 96 18.66 -0.21 -3.06
N MET A 97 18.16 1.02 -3.17
CA MET A 97 19.00 2.20 -3.43
C MET A 97 19.95 2.48 -2.26
N ASP A 98 19.45 2.47 -1.03
CA ASP A 98 20.24 2.78 0.16
C ASP A 98 21.34 1.74 0.41
N MET A 99 21.04 0.46 0.15
CA MET A 99 22.04 -0.60 0.18
C MET A 99 23.18 -0.32 -0.81
N GLN A 100 22.85 0.09 -2.03
CA GLN A 100 23.83 0.35 -3.08
C GLN A 100 24.61 1.67 -2.85
N MET A 101 23.96 2.69 -2.30
CA MET A 101 24.58 3.98 -1.96
C MET A 101 25.50 3.89 -0.74
N GLY A 102 25.37 2.85 0.08
CA GLY A 102 26.07 2.75 1.37
C GLY A 102 25.35 3.48 2.51
N LEU A 103 24.07 3.84 2.33
CA LEU A 103 23.20 4.44 3.35
C LEU A 103 22.56 3.40 4.27
N ALA A 104 22.82 2.11 4.09
CA ALA A 104 22.28 1.04 4.95
C ALA A 104 22.61 1.22 6.45
N MET A 105 23.71 1.91 6.78
CA MET A 105 24.08 2.25 8.17
C MET A 105 23.35 3.49 8.72
N ALA A 106 22.69 4.25 7.85
CA ALA A 106 22.00 5.50 8.18
C ALA A 106 20.46 5.32 8.27
N ASN A 107 19.97 4.08 8.33
CA ASN A 107 18.53 3.81 8.38
C ASN A 107 17.85 4.60 9.50
N VAL A 108 16.66 5.12 9.19
CA VAL A 108 15.85 5.90 10.13
C VAL A 108 14.90 4.96 10.85
N ILE A 109 14.68 5.17 12.14
CA ILE A 109 13.67 4.41 12.88
C ILE A 109 12.30 4.83 12.36
N ASP A 110 11.56 3.87 11.80
CA ASP A 110 10.17 4.01 11.40
C ASP A 110 9.35 4.44 12.60
N PRO A 111 8.69 5.59 12.51
CA PRO A 111 7.72 5.94 13.51
C PRO A 111 6.61 4.85 13.59
N LYS A 112 6.11 4.27 12.51
CA LYS A 112 4.95 3.36 12.61
C LYS A 112 5.27 2.03 13.31
N THR A 113 6.38 1.39 12.95
CA THR A 113 6.73 0.03 13.39
C THR A 113 7.87 -0.03 14.41
N GLY A 114 8.64 1.05 14.58
CA GLY A 114 9.90 1.02 15.33
C GLY A 114 11.03 0.29 14.60
N ALA A 115 10.79 -0.22 13.37
CA ALA A 115 11.80 -0.88 12.56
C ALA A 115 12.68 0.14 11.82
N TYR A 116 13.88 -0.26 11.40
CA TYR A 116 14.73 0.58 10.57
C TYR A 116 14.19 0.65 9.13
N ILE A 117 13.79 1.84 8.67
CA ILE A 117 13.36 2.12 7.30
C ILE A 117 14.49 2.80 6.51
N PRO A 118 14.63 2.47 5.21
CA PRO A 118 15.52 3.17 4.29
C PRO A 118 15.26 4.68 4.23
N VAL A 119 16.30 5.51 4.36
CA VAL A 119 16.24 6.98 4.25
C VAL A 119 15.59 7.40 2.92
N THR A 120 16.07 6.87 1.80
CA THR A 120 15.54 7.21 0.48
C THR A 120 14.13 6.67 0.28
N GLY A 121 13.84 5.50 0.85
CA GLY A 121 12.51 4.90 0.83
C GLY A 121 11.49 5.78 1.55
N ASN A 122 11.82 6.28 2.73
CA ASN A 122 10.95 7.17 3.50
C ASN A 122 10.73 8.50 2.76
N PHE A 123 11.79 9.11 2.23
CA PHE A 123 11.68 10.34 1.44
C PHE A 123 10.73 10.17 0.24
N LYS A 124 10.92 9.11 -0.56
CA LYS A 124 10.05 8.81 -1.71
C LYS A 124 8.63 8.43 -1.28
N ASN A 125 8.46 7.80 -0.14
CA ASN A 125 7.16 7.46 0.43
C ASN A 125 6.36 8.72 0.79
N ILE A 126 6.99 9.71 1.43
CA ILE A 126 6.35 11.01 1.72
C ILE A 126 5.90 11.68 0.42
N LEU A 127 6.77 11.73 -0.60
CA LEU A 127 6.42 12.28 -1.91
C LEU A 127 5.26 11.52 -2.57
N ALA A 128 5.24 10.19 -2.48
CA ALA A 128 4.17 9.38 -3.03
C ALA A 128 2.83 9.65 -2.33
N VAL A 129 2.83 9.80 -0.99
CA VAL A 129 1.63 10.20 -0.24
C VAL A 129 1.17 11.58 -0.68
N LEU A 130 2.05 12.57 -0.76
CA LEU A 130 1.69 13.93 -1.22
C LEU A 130 1.12 13.91 -2.64
N TYR A 131 1.76 13.17 -3.55
CA TYR A 131 1.29 13.01 -4.92
C TYR A 131 -0.10 12.35 -4.95
N PHE A 132 -0.30 11.31 -4.14
CA PHE A 132 -1.59 10.62 -4.03
C PHE A 132 -2.72 11.54 -3.58
N PHE A 133 -2.45 12.44 -2.62
CA PHE A 133 -3.41 13.46 -2.22
C PHE A 133 -3.64 14.51 -3.32
N SER A 134 -2.61 14.90 -4.08
CA SER A 134 -2.75 15.88 -5.17
C SER A 134 -3.63 15.42 -6.34
N ILE A 135 -3.75 14.09 -6.55
CA ILE A 135 -4.60 13.50 -7.59
C ILE A 135 -5.97 13.03 -7.06
N ASP A 136 -6.34 13.43 -5.84
CA ASP A 136 -7.56 12.96 -5.17
C ASP A 136 -7.68 11.43 -5.06
N GLY A 137 -6.55 10.72 -4.99
CA GLY A 137 -6.53 9.26 -4.92
C GLY A 137 -7.31 8.71 -3.71
N HIS A 138 -7.31 9.47 -2.60
CA HIS A 138 -8.07 9.12 -1.40
C HIS A 138 -9.59 9.13 -1.62
N HIS A 139 -10.12 10.07 -2.41
CA HIS A 139 -11.52 10.07 -2.83
C HIS A 139 -11.83 8.85 -3.72
N MET A 140 -10.92 8.49 -4.63
CA MET A 140 -11.08 7.30 -5.48
C MET A 140 -11.11 6.01 -4.65
N LEU A 141 -10.27 5.89 -3.62
CA LEU A 141 -10.29 4.74 -2.71
C LEU A 141 -11.59 4.65 -1.92
N ILE A 142 -12.06 5.76 -1.34
CA ILE A 142 -13.33 5.77 -0.60
C ILE A 142 -14.47 5.35 -1.53
N ARG A 143 -14.53 5.90 -2.75
CA ARG A 143 -15.52 5.47 -3.75
C ARG A 143 -15.38 3.99 -4.09
N GLY A 144 -14.16 3.49 -4.26
CA GLY A 144 -13.89 2.07 -4.52
C GLY A 144 -14.42 1.14 -3.43
N VAL A 145 -14.18 1.49 -2.16
CA VAL A 145 -14.69 0.71 -1.02
C VAL A 145 -16.21 0.81 -0.92
N ILE A 146 -16.82 1.96 -1.19
CA ILE A 146 -18.29 2.08 -1.25
C ILE A 146 -18.86 1.22 -2.38
N SER A 147 -18.25 1.25 -3.57
CA SER A 147 -18.64 0.38 -4.69
C SER A 147 -18.42 -1.11 -4.39
N SER A 148 -17.52 -1.46 -3.47
CA SER A 148 -17.30 -2.86 -3.06
C SER A 148 -18.55 -3.52 -2.49
N TYR A 149 -19.49 -2.75 -1.93
CA TYR A 149 -20.74 -3.31 -1.43
C TYR A 149 -21.72 -3.73 -2.53
N GLN A 150 -21.56 -3.21 -3.76
CA GLN A 150 -22.35 -3.66 -4.91
C GLN A 150 -21.87 -5.01 -5.44
N VAL A 151 -20.56 -5.26 -5.36
CA VAL A 151 -19.93 -6.48 -5.86
C VAL A 151 -19.85 -7.56 -4.79
N ILE A 152 -19.65 -7.17 -3.53
CA ILE A 152 -19.61 -8.03 -2.35
C ILE A 152 -20.67 -7.51 -1.37
N PRO A 153 -21.95 -7.89 -1.59
CA PRO A 153 -23.06 -7.51 -0.72
C PRO A 153 -22.86 -7.90 0.73
N VAL A 154 -23.45 -7.15 1.66
CA VAL A 154 -23.32 -7.34 3.12
C VAL A 154 -24.18 -8.49 3.65
N ASP A 155 -25.23 -8.86 2.92
CA ASP A 155 -26.19 -9.92 3.23
C ASP A 155 -25.70 -11.32 2.81
N ILE A 156 -24.60 -11.41 2.07
CA ILE A 156 -23.96 -12.69 1.73
C ILE A 156 -22.92 -13.06 2.79
N MET A 157 -23.14 -14.23 3.42
CA MET A 157 -22.31 -14.76 4.50
C MET A 157 -20.87 -15.11 4.06
N TRP A 158 -20.67 -15.53 2.81
CA TRP A 158 -19.37 -15.99 2.30
C TRP A 158 -18.94 -15.18 1.08
N ALA A 159 -17.70 -14.68 1.09
CA ALA A 159 -17.02 -14.24 -0.12
C ALA A 159 -16.17 -15.39 -0.68
N ALA A 160 -15.78 -15.31 -1.95
CA ALA A 160 -15.00 -16.33 -2.63
C ALA A 160 -13.50 -16.33 -2.24
N PHE A 161 -13.19 -16.19 -0.95
CA PHE A 161 -11.83 -16.05 -0.41
C PHE A 161 -10.88 -17.21 -0.81
N GLY A 162 -11.41 -18.42 -0.99
CA GLY A 162 -10.66 -19.60 -1.41
C GLY A 162 -10.67 -19.88 -2.92
N SER A 163 -11.21 -18.97 -3.73
CA SER A 163 -11.24 -19.16 -5.19
C SER A 163 -9.85 -19.03 -5.81
N GLU A 164 -9.63 -19.78 -6.89
CA GLU A 164 -8.39 -19.67 -7.69
C GLU A 164 -8.15 -18.24 -8.17
N ASN A 165 -9.22 -17.52 -8.53
CA ASN A 165 -9.16 -16.12 -8.99
C ASN A 165 -8.60 -15.18 -7.92
N VAL A 166 -9.02 -15.33 -6.65
CA VAL A 166 -8.50 -14.53 -5.53
C VAL A 166 -7.01 -14.80 -5.33
N MET A 167 -6.61 -16.08 -5.32
CA MET A 167 -5.21 -16.46 -5.17
C MET A 167 -4.35 -15.92 -6.33
N MET A 168 -4.82 -16.07 -7.56
CA MET A 168 -4.11 -15.59 -8.75
C MET A 168 -3.99 -14.06 -8.76
N THR A 169 -5.03 -13.35 -8.35
CA THR A 169 -5.01 -11.87 -8.21
C THR A 169 -4.05 -11.43 -7.13
N ALA A 170 -3.99 -12.13 -5.99
CA ALA A 170 -3.02 -11.86 -4.93
C ALA A 170 -1.57 -12.04 -5.42
N VAL A 171 -1.28 -13.14 -6.13
CA VAL A 171 0.04 -13.40 -6.72
C VAL A 171 0.41 -12.33 -7.75
N LYS A 172 -0.51 -11.95 -8.65
CA LYS A 172 -0.29 -10.87 -9.63
C LYS A 172 -0.02 -9.52 -8.97
N THR A 173 -0.75 -9.20 -7.89
CA THR A 173 -0.55 -7.96 -7.13
C THR A 173 0.83 -7.95 -6.48
N PHE A 174 1.24 -9.07 -5.88
CA PHE A 174 2.57 -9.24 -5.29
C PHE A 174 3.69 -9.15 -6.35
N GLN A 175 3.51 -9.78 -7.50
CA GLN A 175 4.44 -9.66 -8.63
C GLN A 175 4.57 -8.19 -9.06
N THR A 176 3.44 -7.48 -9.19
CA THR A 176 3.42 -6.06 -9.57
C THR A 176 4.13 -5.18 -8.55
N MET A 177 3.97 -5.46 -7.26
CA MET A 177 4.68 -4.78 -6.18
C MET A 177 6.21 -4.94 -6.35
N PHE A 178 6.68 -6.18 -6.53
CA PHE A 178 8.11 -6.46 -6.70
C PHE A 178 8.68 -5.86 -7.98
N THR A 179 8.01 -6.03 -9.12
CA THR A 179 8.48 -5.46 -10.39
C THR A 179 8.54 -3.94 -10.34
N SER A 180 7.54 -3.30 -9.74
CA SER A 180 7.54 -1.84 -9.54
C SER A 180 8.69 -1.40 -8.64
N ALA A 181 8.97 -2.13 -7.56
CA ALA A 181 10.10 -1.84 -6.68
C ALA A 181 11.45 -1.88 -7.42
N PHE A 182 11.69 -2.94 -8.20
CA PHE A 182 12.89 -3.06 -9.03
C PHE A 182 12.97 -1.99 -10.11
N MET A 183 11.88 -1.68 -10.81
CA MET A 183 11.86 -0.63 -11.84
C MET A 183 12.17 0.75 -11.25
N ILE A 184 11.64 1.06 -10.07
CA ILE A 184 11.92 2.33 -9.38
C ILE A 184 13.39 2.39 -8.93
N ALA A 185 13.98 1.27 -8.48
CA ALA A 185 15.37 1.17 -8.04
C ALA A 185 16.41 1.11 -9.17
N ALA A 186 16.04 0.52 -10.31
CA ALA A 186 16.96 0.15 -11.38
C ALA A 186 17.89 1.29 -11.86
N PRO A 187 17.41 2.53 -12.12
CA PRO A 187 18.28 3.58 -12.66
C PRO A 187 19.46 3.89 -11.72
N ILE A 188 19.22 3.89 -10.41
CA ILE A 188 20.23 4.22 -9.40
C ILE A 188 21.10 3.00 -9.13
N VAL A 189 20.49 1.82 -8.96
CA VAL A 189 21.23 0.59 -8.67
C VAL A 189 22.19 0.24 -9.79
N VAL A 190 21.75 0.31 -11.05
CA VAL A 190 22.59 0.01 -12.22
C VAL A 190 23.72 1.03 -12.36
N ALA A 191 23.42 2.32 -12.21
CA ALA A 191 24.45 3.35 -12.32
C ALA A 191 25.52 3.23 -11.21
N LEU A 192 25.10 2.95 -9.97
CA LEU A 192 26.04 2.74 -8.87
C LEU A 192 26.79 1.41 -8.97
N PHE A 193 26.21 0.39 -9.59
CA PHE A 193 26.93 -0.83 -9.93
C PHE A 193 28.08 -0.55 -10.90
N LEU A 194 27.89 0.35 -11.87
CA LEU A 194 28.99 0.80 -12.74
C LEU A 194 30.04 1.60 -11.99
N VAL A 195 29.65 2.38 -10.98
CA VAL A 195 30.58 3.06 -10.06
C VAL A 195 31.41 2.03 -9.28
N ASP A 196 30.78 0.97 -8.76
CA ASP A 196 31.50 -0.11 -8.06
C ASP A 196 32.48 -0.83 -8.97
N LEU A 197 32.10 -1.11 -10.22
CA LEU A 197 33.00 -1.71 -11.20
C LEU A 197 34.20 -0.79 -11.48
N SER A 198 33.95 0.52 -11.60
CA SER A 198 35.00 1.52 -11.83
C SER A 198 35.96 1.61 -10.65
N LEU A 199 35.43 1.63 -9.41
CA LEU A 199 36.24 1.63 -8.18
C LEU A 199 37.05 0.33 -8.04
N GLY A 200 36.47 -0.82 -8.42
CA GLY A 200 37.15 -2.12 -8.44
C GLY A 200 38.34 -2.16 -9.39
N ILE A 201 38.22 -1.54 -10.57
CA ILE A 201 39.34 -1.39 -11.51
C ILE A 201 40.45 -0.51 -10.90
N ILE A 202 40.08 0.62 -10.30
CA ILE A 202 41.03 1.51 -9.61
C ILE A 202 41.75 0.77 -8.48
N ALA A 203 41.06 -0.11 -7.75
CA ALA A 203 41.63 -0.95 -6.69
C ALA A 203 42.82 -1.76 -7.16
N LYS A 204 42.63 -2.36 -8.34
CA LYS A 204 43.62 -3.22 -8.95
C LYS A 204 44.80 -2.41 -9.48
N SER A 205 44.54 -1.23 -10.03
CA SER A 205 45.57 -0.37 -10.61
C SER A 205 46.40 0.37 -9.55
N VAL A 206 45.79 0.80 -8.44
CA VAL A 206 46.45 1.57 -7.38
C VAL A 206 46.14 0.94 -6.01
N PRO A 207 46.81 -0.17 -5.64
CA PRO A 207 46.51 -0.93 -4.43
C PRO A 207 46.83 -0.19 -3.12
N GLN A 208 47.59 0.90 -3.18
CA GLN A 208 47.86 1.75 -2.02
C GLN A 208 46.66 2.63 -1.63
N PHE A 209 45.65 2.78 -2.51
CA PHE A 209 44.44 3.53 -2.20
C PHE A 209 43.46 2.67 -1.38
N ASN A 210 43.08 3.16 -0.20
CA ASN A 210 41.99 2.55 0.56
C ASN A 210 40.63 2.92 -0.06
N ILE A 211 40.08 2.02 -0.86
CA ILE A 211 38.80 2.23 -1.56
C ILE A 211 37.61 2.31 -0.62
N PHE A 212 37.68 1.74 0.58
CA PHE A 212 36.60 1.97 1.54
C PHE A 212 36.52 3.45 1.95
N VAL A 213 37.66 4.13 2.05
CA VAL A 213 37.73 5.54 2.44
C VAL A 213 37.29 6.45 1.29
N VAL A 214 37.68 6.14 0.05
CA VAL A 214 37.42 7.00 -1.12
C VAL A 214 36.12 6.64 -1.85
N GLY A 215 35.77 5.36 -1.90
CA GLY A 215 34.63 4.85 -2.65
C GLY A 215 33.29 5.22 -2.05
N LEU A 216 33.17 5.27 -0.72
CA LEU A 216 31.91 5.64 -0.06
C LEU A 216 31.50 7.10 -0.32
N PRO A 217 32.38 8.11 -0.16
CA PRO A 217 32.08 9.49 -0.55
C PRO A 217 31.67 9.63 -2.03
N ILE A 218 32.37 8.93 -2.93
CA ILE A 218 32.05 8.95 -4.37
C ILE A 218 30.67 8.35 -4.64
N LYS A 219 30.36 7.20 -4.03
CA LYS A 219 29.05 6.54 -4.17
C LYS A 219 27.91 7.40 -3.65
N LEU A 220 28.10 8.06 -2.51
CA LEU A 220 27.10 8.96 -1.95
C LEU A 220 26.84 10.16 -2.87
N LEU A 221 27.89 10.83 -3.35
CA LEU A 221 27.75 11.95 -4.29
C LEU A 221 27.05 11.53 -5.59
N ALA A 222 27.48 10.42 -6.19
CA ALA A 222 26.88 9.89 -7.39
C ALA A 222 25.41 9.50 -7.16
N GLY A 223 25.10 8.83 -6.05
CA GLY A 223 23.75 8.40 -5.71
C GLY A 223 22.79 9.56 -5.48
N PHE A 224 23.21 10.61 -4.76
CA PHE A 224 22.40 11.82 -4.59
C PHE A 224 22.18 12.57 -5.90
N LEU A 225 23.21 12.71 -6.74
CA LEU A 225 23.08 13.35 -8.05
C LEU A 225 22.08 12.58 -8.93
N LEU A 226 22.21 11.26 -8.98
CA LEU A 226 21.28 10.40 -9.72
C LEU A 226 19.86 10.46 -9.16
N LEU A 227 19.70 10.51 -7.84
CA LEU A 227 18.38 10.71 -7.23
C LEU A 227 17.71 11.97 -7.76
N ILE A 228 18.42 13.11 -7.76
CA ILE A 228 17.91 14.39 -8.28
C ILE A 228 17.51 14.26 -9.74
N VAL A 229 18.35 13.64 -10.58
CA VAL A 229 18.09 13.47 -12.02
C VAL A 229 16.89 12.57 -12.28
N VAL A 230 16.69 11.53 -11.48
CA VAL A 230 15.61 10.53 -11.66
C VAL A 230 14.29 10.99 -11.02
N MET A 231 14.29 12.04 -10.18
CA MET A 231 13.08 12.52 -9.49
C MET A 231 11.89 12.82 -10.42
N PRO A 232 12.04 13.50 -11.58
CA PRO A 232 10.92 13.73 -12.49
C PRO A 232 10.34 12.42 -13.04
N ALA A 233 11.20 11.45 -13.36
CA ALA A 233 10.77 10.14 -13.82
C ALA A 233 10.02 9.37 -12.72
N PHE A 234 10.42 9.52 -11.45
CA PHE A 234 9.70 8.92 -10.32
C PHE A 234 8.25 9.43 -10.21
N LEU A 235 7.99 10.72 -10.45
CA LEU A 235 6.61 11.23 -10.46
C LEU A 235 5.76 10.61 -11.57
N LEU A 236 6.36 10.34 -12.74
CA LEU A 236 5.68 9.63 -13.83
C LEU A 236 5.38 8.17 -13.47
N THR A 237 6.30 7.48 -12.79
CA THR A 237 6.08 6.09 -12.37
C THR A 237 5.00 5.98 -11.28
N LEU A 238 4.82 7.00 -10.42
CA LEU A 238 3.74 7.02 -9.43
C LEU A 238 2.34 6.96 -10.06
N ASN A 239 2.11 7.61 -11.20
CA ASN A 239 0.84 7.50 -11.92
C ASN A 239 0.56 6.05 -12.35
N GLY A 240 1.57 5.38 -12.91
CA GLY A 240 1.46 3.97 -13.30
C GLY A 240 1.23 3.07 -12.09
N LEU A 241 1.95 3.31 -10.99
CA LEU A 241 1.85 2.55 -9.75
C LEU A 241 0.45 2.67 -9.13
N PHE A 242 -0.09 3.87 -9.01
CA PHE A 242 -1.44 4.08 -8.48
C PHE A 242 -2.52 3.58 -9.44
N GLY A 243 -2.30 3.69 -10.76
CA GLY A 243 -3.16 3.03 -11.74
C GLY A 243 -3.23 1.51 -11.55
N ASN A 244 -2.08 0.86 -11.33
CA ASN A 244 -2.01 -0.58 -11.03
C ASN A 244 -2.67 -0.91 -9.68
N MET A 245 -2.53 -0.05 -8.67
CA MET A 245 -3.23 -0.19 -7.38
C MET A 245 -4.75 -0.25 -7.58
N PHE A 246 -5.32 0.71 -8.31
CA PHE A 246 -6.77 0.75 -8.53
C PHE A 246 -7.26 -0.43 -9.37
N ARG A 247 -6.48 -0.89 -10.35
CA ARG A 247 -6.80 -2.11 -11.12
C ARG A 247 -6.78 -3.35 -10.23
N ALA A 248 -5.76 -3.51 -9.38
CA ALA A 248 -5.65 -4.63 -8.46
C ALA A 248 -6.83 -4.66 -7.47
N LEU A 249 -7.25 -3.50 -6.95
CA LEU A 249 -8.45 -3.39 -6.13
C LEU A 249 -9.70 -3.83 -6.88
N ALA A 250 -9.89 -3.37 -8.13
CA ALA A 250 -11.04 -3.75 -8.94
C ALA A 250 -11.08 -5.25 -9.27
N GLU A 251 -9.94 -5.84 -9.64
CA GLU A 251 -9.79 -7.27 -9.91
C GLU A 251 -10.04 -8.10 -8.65
N MET A 252 -9.52 -7.66 -7.50
CA MET A 252 -9.75 -8.36 -6.23
C MET A 252 -11.22 -8.29 -5.81
N MET A 253 -11.88 -7.13 -5.95
CA MET A 253 -13.30 -7.00 -5.65
C MET A 253 -14.14 -7.95 -6.51
N LYS A 254 -13.87 -8.02 -7.82
CA LYS A 254 -14.55 -8.96 -8.73
C LYS A 254 -14.31 -10.42 -8.33
N SER A 255 -13.06 -10.77 -8.04
CA SER A 255 -12.68 -12.13 -7.63
C SER A 255 -13.36 -12.55 -6.33
N LEU A 256 -13.48 -11.64 -5.36
CA LEU A 256 -14.16 -11.88 -4.08
C LEU A 256 -15.69 -11.96 -4.22
N GLY A 257 -16.27 -11.18 -5.13
CA GLY A 257 -17.71 -11.16 -5.41
C GLY A 257 -18.22 -12.35 -6.23
N GLY A 258 -17.34 -13.24 -6.69
CA GLY A 258 -17.72 -14.46 -7.41
C GLY A 258 -18.26 -14.22 -8.81
N SER A 259 -18.11 -13.02 -9.38
CA SER A 259 -18.38 -12.79 -10.81
C SER A 259 -17.19 -13.27 -11.65
N PRO A 260 -17.43 -13.95 -12.78
CA PRO A 260 -16.36 -14.34 -13.71
C PRO A 260 -15.62 -13.13 -14.29
#